data_AF-A0AAU2APQ7-F1
#
_entry.id   AF-A0AAU2APQ7-F1
#
_cell.length_a   1.000
_cell.length_b   1.000
_cell.length_c   1.000
_cell.angle_alpha   90.00
_cell.angle_beta   90.00
_cell.angle_gamma   90.00
#
_symmetry.space_group_name_H-M   'P 1'
#
loop_
_entity.id
_entity.type
_entity.pdbx_description
1 polymer ?
#
loop_
_entity_poly.entity_id
_entity_poly.type
_entity_poly.pdbx_seq_one_letter_code
_entity_poly.pdbx_strand_id
1 'polypeptide(L)'
;MAADYDRLGTGRLEVWDGVSYAHCRFADRDGRHAVSQSGPRNLSDEITAAHAWWVRQGQPALTRFGLTVTAAGEHGPWLDEPDQLIG
;
A
#
# COMPACT_ATOMS: atom_id res chain seq x y z
N MET A 1 7.35 -26.66 -18.51
CA MET A 1 5.93 -26.31 -18.26
C MET A 1 5.94 -24.99 -17.49
N ALA A 2 5.96 -23.87 -18.20
CA ALA A 2 5.89 -22.55 -17.57
C ALA A 2 4.49 -22.42 -16.96
N ALA A 3 4.42 -22.06 -15.68
CA ALA A 3 3.14 -21.96 -15.01
C ALA A 3 2.30 -20.85 -15.67
N ASP A 4 1.02 -21.13 -15.86
CA ASP A 4 0.01 -20.34 -16.60
C ASP A 4 -0.31 -18.96 -15.95
N TYR A 5 0.59 -18.42 -15.14
CA TYR A 5 0.42 -17.21 -14.32
C TYR A 5 0.66 -15.90 -15.09
N ASP A 6 1.28 -15.96 -16.28
CA ASP A 6 1.66 -14.80 -17.09
C ASP A 6 0.84 -14.70 -18.39
N ARG A 7 -0.48 -14.94 -18.34
CA ARG A 7 -1.32 -14.56 -19.48
C ARG A 7 -1.39 -13.02 -19.53
N LEU A 8 -1.06 -12.44 -20.69
CA LEU A 8 -1.24 -11.00 -20.94
C LEU A 8 -2.68 -10.57 -20.54
N GLY A 9 -2.77 -9.68 -19.56
CA GLY A 9 -4.04 -9.26 -18.90
C GLY A 9 -4.10 -9.57 -17.39
N THR A 10 -3.20 -10.41 -16.86
CA THR A 10 -3.15 -10.83 -15.45
C THR A 10 -2.11 -10.06 -14.65
N GLY A 11 -2.17 -8.73 -14.67
CA GLY A 11 -1.26 -7.89 -13.90
C GLY A 11 -1.31 -8.21 -12.40
N ARG A 12 -0.27 -7.78 -11.69
CA ARG A 12 -0.22 -7.88 -10.24
C ARG A 12 0.28 -6.63 -9.53
N LEU A 13 -0.22 -6.43 -8.32
CA LEU A 13 0.35 -5.50 -7.36
C LEU A 13 1.30 -6.27 -6.44
N GLU A 14 2.57 -5.86 -6.38
CA GLU A 14 3.55 -6.38 -5.43
C GLU A 14 4.00 -5.28 -4.47
N VAL A 15 4.15 -5.66 -3.21
CA VAL A 15 4.59 -4.77 -2.13
C VAL A 15 5.58 -5.54 -1.28
N TRP A 16 6.73 -4.93 -0.98
CA TRP A 16 7.80 -5.53 -0.22
C TRP A 16 8.54 -4.47 0.59
N ASP A 17 8.91 -4.80 1.82
CA ASP A 17 9.63 -3.89 2.73
C ASP A 17 11.04 -4.39 3.12
N GLY A 18 11.51 -5.47 2.49
CA GLY A 18 12.77 -6.13 2.86
C GLY A 18 12.56 -7.51 3.49
N VAL A 19 11.51 -7.68 4.30
CA VAL A 19 11.28 -8.90 5.10
C VAL A 19 9.84 -9.40 5.00
N SER A 20 8.89 -8.50 4.80
CA SER A 20 7.49 -8.78 4.53
C SER A 20 7.16 -8.55 3.08
N TYR A 21 6.28 -9.38 2.51
CA TYR A 21 5.76 -9.20 1.16
C TYR A 21 4.25 -9.40 1.13
N ALA A 22 3.60 -8.73 0.18
CA ALA A 22 2.24 -9.03 -0.25
C ALA A 22 2.16 -8.92 -1.78
N HIS A 23 1.38 -9.81 -2.38
CA HIS A 23 1.02 -9.75 -3.78
C HIS A 23 -0.46 -10.00 -3.97
N CYS A 24 -1.13 -9.12 -4.71
CA CYS A 24 -2.50 -9.26 -5.18
C CYS A 24 -2.56 -9.49 -6.70
N ARG A 25 -3.21 -10.57 -7.12
CA ARG A 25 -3.49 -10.88 -8.54
C ARG A 25 -4.76 -10.18 -9.01
N PHE A 26 -4.73 -9.57 -10.19
CA PHE A 26 -5.91 -8.87 -10.72
C PHE A 26 -6.92 -9.80 -11.40
N ALA A 27 -6.44 -10.91 -11.99
CA ALA A 27 -7.26 -11.82 -12.77
C ALA A 27 -8.32 -12.56 -11.93
N ASP A 28 -8.00 -12.86 -10.68
CA ASP A 28 -8.81 -13.58 -9.71
C ASP A 28 -8.95 -12.80 -8.40
N ARG A 29 -9.06 -11.47 -8.48
CA ARG A 29 -9.03 -10.57 -7.30
C ARG A 29 -10.08 -10.88 -6.22
N ASP A 30 -11.19 -11.49 -6.60
CA ASP A 30 -12.29 -11.89 -5.70
C ASP A 30 -12.18 -13.36 -5.23
N GLY A 31 -11.12 -14.05 -5.66
CA GLY A 31 -10.85 -15.44 -5.34
C GLY A 31 -10.15 -15.61 -3.98
N ARG A 32 -10.29 -16.82 -3.41
CA ARG A 32 -9.71 -17.19 -2.10
C ARG A 32 -8.19 -16.96 -1.99
N HIS A 33 -7.48 -17.00 -3.12
CA HIS A 33 -6.02 -16.87 -3.18
C HIS A 33 -5.57 -15.64 -3.98
N ALA A 34 -6.46 -14.65 -4.10
CA ALA A 34 -6.16 -13.37 -4.73
C ALA A 34 -4.93 -12.69 -4.12
N VAL A 35 -4.78 -12.83 -2.79
CA VAL A 35 -3.67 -12.27 -2.03
C VAL A 35 -2.78 -13.39 -1.50
N SER A 36 -1.47 -13.23 -1.64
CA SER A 36 -0.45 -14.04 -0.99
C SER A 36 0.52 -13.12 -0.26
N GLN A 37 0.77 -13.39 1.02
CA GLN A 37 1.64 -12.56 1.85
C GLN A 37 2.41 -13.37 2.89
N SER A 38 3.53 -12.83 3.35
CA SER A 38 4.33 -13.41 4.43
C SER A 38 5.21 -12.33 5.07
N GLY A 39 5.69 -12.61 6.28
CA GLY A 39 6.59 -11.74 7.03
C GLY A 39 5.92 -11.20 8.29
N PRO A 40 6.65 -10.39 9.08
CA PRO A 40 6.16 -9.85 10.35
C PRO A 40 5.01 -8.84 10.18
N ARG A 41 4.88 -8.21 9.01
CA ARG A 41 3.83 -7.24 8.73
C ARG A 41 2.77 -7.79 7.81
N ASN A 42 1.53 -7.38 8.07
CA ASN A 42 0.39 -7.68 7.21
C ASN A 42 0.22 -6.55 6.18
N LEU A 43 1.13 -6.52 5.19
CA LEU A 43 1.22 -5.41 4.23
C LEU A 43 -0.06 -5.23 3.39
N SER A 44 -0.80 -6.31 3.13
CA SER A 44 -2.09 -6.23 2.44
C SER A 44 -3.11 -5.41 3.25
N ASP A 45 -3.22 -5.71 4.55
CA ASP A 45 -4.16 -5.00 5.42
C ASP A 45 -3.75 -3.55 5.63
N GLU A 46 -2.44 -3.29 5.78
CA GLU A 46 -1.92 -1.93 5.93
C GLU A 46 -2.23 -1.04 4.72
N ILE A 47 -2.00 -1.54 3.50
CA ILE A 47 -2.31 -0.80 2.27
C ILE A 47 -3.81 -0.61 2.10
N THR A 48 -4.61 -1.64 2.43
CA THR A 48 -6.07 -1.54 2.37
C THR A 48 -6.59 -0.49 3.36
N ALA A 49 -6.03 -0.44 4.57
CA ALA A 49 -6.35 0.56 5.59
C ALA A 49 -5.96 1.97 5.15
N ALA A 50 -4.76 2.14 4.59
CA ALA A 50 -4.28 3.42 4.05
C ALA A 50 -5.14 3.91 2.88
N HIS A 51 -5.49 3.02 1.94
CA HIS A 51 -6.39 3.34 0.84
C HIS A 51 -7.78 3.72 1.34
N ALA A 52 -8.34 2.96 2.28
CA ALA A 52 -9.64 3.27 2.87
C ALA A 52 -9.63 4.62 3.60
N TRP A 53 -8.54 4.96 4.30
CA TRP A 53 -8.34 6.28 4.90
C TRP A 53 -8.29 7.37 3.82
N TRP A 54 -7.51 7.19 2.76
CA TRP A 54 -7.40 8.16 1.65
C TRP A 54 -8.76 8.43 0.98
N VAL A 55 -9.55 7.39 0.77
CA VAL A 55 -10.93 7.53 0.26
C VAL A 55 -11.80 8.33 1.24
N ARG A 56 -11.70 8.09 2.55
CA ARG A 56 -12.43 8.87 3.57
C ARG A 56 -12.01 10.34 3.62
N GLN A 57 -10.77 10.66 3.29
CA GLN A 57 -10.29 12.04 3.17
C GLN A 57 -10.73 12.74 1.87
N GLY A 58 -11.55 12.07 1.05
CA GLY A 58 -12.05 12.63 -0.21
C GLY A 58 -11.05 12.52 -1.36
N GLN A 59 -10.17 11.50 -1.31
CA GLN A 59 -9.20 11.22 -2.38
C GLN A 59 -8.29 12.43 -2.67
N PRO A 60 -7.64 13.02 -1.65
CA PRO A 60 -6.80 14.20 -1.84
C PRO A 60 -5.70 13.95 -2.86
N ALA A 61 -5.42 14.98 -3.67
CA ALA A 61 -4.30 14.98 -4.60
C ALA A 61 -2.97 14.89 -3.83
N LEU A 62 -1.96 14.26 -4.45
CA LEU A 62 -0.64 14.07 -3.83
C LEU A 62 0.01 15.39 -3.38
N THR A 63 -0.29 16.50 -4.06
CA THR A 63 0.23 17.84 -3.73
C THR A 63 -0.27 18.39 -2.39
N ARG A 64 -1.31 17.79 -1.80
CA ARG A 64 -1.79 18.15 -0.45
C ARG A 64 -1.04 17.43 0.66
N PHE A 65 -0.27 16.40 0.31
CA PHE A 65 0.56 15.70 1.27
C PHE A 65 1.90 16.41 1.41
N GLY A 66 2.41 16.41 2.63
CA GLY A 66 3.78 16.83 2.89
C GLY A 66 4.44 15.95 3.95
N LEU A 67 5.71 16.23 4.17
CA LEU A 67 6.55 15.50 5.11
C LEU A 67 7.39 16.49 5.90
N THR A 68 7.20 16.49 7.21
CA THR A 68 8.10 17.18 8.14
C THR A 68 9.20 16.22 8.56
N VAL A 69 10.46 16.66 8.42
CA VAL A 69 11.64 15.93 8.86
C VAL A 69 12.33 16.76 9.94
N THR A 70 12.52 16.19 11.13
CA THR A 70 13.24 16.87 12.21
C THR A 70 14.73 16.52 12.16
N ALA A 71 15.58 17.39 12.73
CA ALA A 71 17.00 17.11 12.85
C ALA A 71 17.30 15.88 13.75
N ALA A 72 16.34 15.45 14.56
CA ALA A 72 16.40 14.23 15.37
C ALA A 72 16.10 12.96 14.56
N GLY A 73 15.72 13.07 13.28
CA GLY A 73 15.39 11.95 12.41
C GLY A 73 13.93 11.49 12.48
N GLU A 74 13.04 12.29 13.08
CA GLU A 74 11.62 11.99 13.10
C GLU A 74 10.97 12.42 11.78
N HIS A 75 10.11 11.57 11.25
CA HIS A 75 9.39 11.79 10.00
C HIS A 75 7.89 11.86 10.30
N GLY A 76 7.28 13.02 10.06
CA GLY A 76 5.85 13.26 10.25
C GLY A 76 5.19 13.56 8.92
N PRO A 77 4.58 12.58 8.23
CA PRO A 77 3.75 12.86 7.07
C PRO A 77 2.46 13.56 7.52
N TRP A 78 1.95 14.48 6.71
CA TRP A 78 0.77 15.26 7.02
C TRP A 78 -0.10 15.52 5.78
N LEU A 79 -1.36 15.90 6.02
CA LEU A 79 -2.32 16.31 4.98
C LEU A 79 -2.67 17.79 5.19
N ASP A 80 -2.58 18.58 4.13
CA ASP A 80 -2.80 20.04 4.07
C ASP A 80 -1.80 20.89 4.87
N GLU A 81 -1.64 20.63 6.16
CA GLU A 81 -0.86 21.46 7.08
C GLU A 81 0.08 20.60 7.94
N PRO A 82 1.30 21.07 8.27
CA PRO A 82 2.28 20.32 9.08
C PRO A 82 1.79 19.79 10.43
N ASP A 83 0.77 20.43 11.03
CA ASP A 83 0.19 20.03 12.31
C ASP A 83 -0.87 18.91 12.18
N GLN A 84 -1.28 18.56 10.96
CA GLN A 84 -2.24 17.49 10.66
C GLN A 84 -1.52 16.18 10.30
N LEU A 85 -0.83 15.61 11.28
CA LEU A 85 -0.06 14.37 11.11
C LEU A 85 -0.94 13.17 10.73
N ILE A 86 -0.41 12.31 9.86
CA ILE A 86 -1.01 11.05 9.42
C ILE A 86 -0.22 9.90 10.08
N GLY A 87 -0.92 8.98 10.74
CA GLY A 87 -0.34 7.80 11.40
C GLY A 87 -1.39 6.75 11.72
#